data_AF-A0AAV5TQJ5-F1
#
_entry.id   AF-A0AAV5TQJ5-F1
#
_cell.length_a   1.000
_cell.length_b   1.000
_cell.length_c   1.000
_cell.angle_alpha   90.00
_cell.angle_beta   90.00
_cell.angle_gamma   90.00
#
_symmetry.space_group_name_H-M   'P 1'
#
loop_
_entity.id
_entity.type
_entity.pdbx_description
1 polymer ?
#
loop_
_entity_poly.entity_id
_entity_poly.type
_entity_poly.pdbx_seq_one_letter_code
_entity_poly.pdbx_strand_id
1 'polypeptide(L)'
;MTEDIAVSKFREYLRINTEQPTPDYYGCQKFLYALADELGIARTSHEVVAGKPIVIMTIPGTDPSLPSVMLYSHTDVVPTFRTTGRTTPTRRTRTSRVASMLEAPRQE
;
A
#
# COMPACT_ATOMS: atom_id res chain seq x y z
N MET A 1 -21.17 -1.17 -13.73
CA MET A 1 -19.96 -2.02 -13.67
C MET A 1 -19.50 -2.03 -12.23
N THR A 2 -19.52 -3.20 -11.59
CA THR A 2 -19.01 -3.41 -10.23
C THR A 2 -17.47 -3.33 -10.27
N GLU A 3 -16.86 -2.63 -9.31
CA GLU A 3 -15.40 -2.51 -9.21
C GLU A 3 -14.80 -3.87 -8.82
N ASP A 4 -13.62 -4.20 -9.37
CA ASP A 4 -12.92 -5.42 -9.00
C ASP A 4 -12.48 -5.37 -7.53
N ILE A 5 -12.57 -6.52 -6.84
CA ILE A 5 -12.23 -6.63 -5.42
C ILE A 5 -10.75 -6.29 -5.18
N ALA A 6 -9.85 -6.76 -6.05
CA ALA A 6 -8.43 -6.47 -5.93
C ALA A 6 -8.15 -4.97 -6.07
N VAL A 7 -8.84 -4.29 -7.00
CA VAL A 7 -8.72 -2.83 -7.14
C VAL A 7 -9.24 -2.11 -5.90
N SER A 8 -10.35 -2.57 -5.33
CA SER A 8 -10.94 -1.99 -4.12
C SER A 8 -9.99 -2.10 -2.92
N LYS A 9 -9.47 -3.30 -2.65
CA LYS A 9 -8.50 -3.57 -1.58
C LYS A 9 -7.18 -2.82 -1.79
N PHE A 10 -6.70 -2.76 -3.03
CA PHE A 10 -5.51 -1.98 -3.36
C PHE A 10 -5.70 -0.48 -3.07
N ARG A 11 -6.88 0.08 -3.38
CA ARG A 11 -7.20 1.48 -3.06
C ARG A 11 -7.34 1.72 -1.56
N GLU A 12 -7.83 0.74 -0.79
CA GLU A 12 -7.84 0.80 0.68
C GLU A 12 -6.41 0.81 1.24
N TYR A 13 -5.56 -0.09 0.76
CA TYR A 13 -4.15 -0.15 1.14
C TYR A 13 -3.42 1.18 0.90
N LEU A 14 -3.61 1.80 -0.28
CA LEU A 14 -3.00 3.10 -0.62
C LEU A 14 -3.47 4.29 0.24
N ARG A 15 -4.58 4.17 0.97
CA ARG A 15 -5.06 5.23 1.88
C ARG A 15 -4.36 5.21 3.24
N ILE A 16 -3.67 4.12 3.55
CA ILE A 16 -2.89 4.01 4.80
C ILE A 16 -1.67 4.89 4.66
N ASN A 17 -1.46 5.79 5.62
CA ASN A 17 -0.40 6.78 5.54
C ASN A 17 0.94 6.18 5.99
N THR A 18 1.61 5.45 5.11
CA THR A 18 2.97 4.93 5.33
C THR A 18 4.06 5.87 4.77
N GLU A 19 3.74 7.15 4.63
CA GLU A 19 4.67 8.19 4.15
C GLU A 19 5.71 8.53 5.22
N GLN A 20 6.97 8.61 4.81
CA GLN A 20 8.06 9.10 5.66
C GLN A 20 7.88 10.59 6.01
N PRO A 21 8.37 11.09 7.17
CA PRO A 21 9.21 10.41 8.17
C PRO A 21 8.45 9.69 9.29
N THR A 22 7.13 9.82 9.35
CA THR A 22 6.28 9.26 10.42
C THR A 22 5.22 8.31 9.85
N PRO A 23 5.63 7.16 9.29
CA PRO A 23 4.73 6.20 8.67
C PRO A 23 3.86 5.47 9.72
N ASP A 24 2.59 5.26 9.40
CA ASP A 24 1.65 4.45 10.18
C ASP A 24 1.83 2.95 9.92
N TYR A 25 2.92 2.38 10.45
CA TYR A 25 3.23 0.97 10.28
C TYR A 25 2.23 0.04 10.99
N TYR A 26 1.69 0.44 12.15
CA TYR A 26 0.71 -0.38 12.87
C TYR A 26 -0.66 -0.38 12.18
N GLY A 27 -1.09 0.75 11.60
CA GLY A 27 -2.28 0.80 10.74
C GLY A 27 -2.12 -0.12 9.52
N CYS A 28 -0.94 -0.12 8.90
CA CYS A 28 -0.61 -1.03 7.80
C CYS A 28 -0.63 -2.50 8.24
N GLN A 29 0.00 -2.83 9.37
CA GLN A 29 -0.03 -4.18 9.94
C GLN A 29 -1.46 -4.66 10.18
N LYS A 30 -2.31 -3.82 10.78
CA LYS A 30 -3.71 -4.15 11.06
C LYS A 30 -4.49 -4.45 9.79
N PHE A 31 -4.27 -3.68 8.73
CA PHE A 31 -4.90 -3.92 7.43
C PHE A 31 -4.45 -5.26 6.82
N LEU A 32 -3.13 -5.55 6.82
CA LEU A 32 -2.60 -6.81 6.28
C LEU A 32 -3.09 -8.02 7.08
N TYR A 33 -3.21 -7.89 8.41
CA TYR A 33 -3.79 -8.93 9.26
C TYR A 33 -5.24 -9.20 8.92
N ALA A 34 -6.06 -8.17 8.80
CA ALA A 34 -7.47 -8.33 8.42
C ALA A 34 -7.62 -8.97 7.03
N LEU A 35 -6.75 -8.61 6.08
CA LEU A 35 -6.73 -9.22 4.75
C LEU A 35 -6.33 -10.70 4.81
N ALA A 36 -5.32 -11.06 5.62
CA ALA A 36 -4.92 -12.45 5.81
C ALA A 36 -6.04 -13.27 6.47
N ASP A 37 -6.69 -12.73 7.49
CA ASP A 37 -7.80 -13.38 8.19
C ASP A 37 -9.01 -13.60 7.25
N GLU A 38 -9.33 -12.62 6.38
CA GLU A 38 -10.37 -12.74 5.35
C GLU A 38 -10.07 -13.83 4.33
N LEU A 39 -8.79 -14.02 3.98
CA LEU A 39 -8.33 -15.04 3.04
C LEU A 39 -8.04 -16.41 3.70
N GLY A 40 -8.12 -16.50 5.03
CA GLY A 40 -7.75 -17.71 5.78
C GLY A 40 -6.26 -18.05 5.73
N ILE A 41 -5.39 -17.04 5.57
CA ILE A 41 -3.93 -17.19 5.47
C ILE A 41 -3.31 -17.06 6.86
N ALA A 42 -2.34 -17.93 7.19
CA ALA A 42 -1.61 -17.84 8.45
C ALA A 42 -0.74 -16.57 8.48
N ARG A 43 -0.73 -15.86 9.61
CA ARG A 43 -0.07 -14.56 9.75
C ARG A 43 0.69 -14.42 11.06
N THR A 44 1.89 -13.88 10.98
CA THR A 44 2.75 -13.54 12.13
C THR A 44 3.34 -12.15 11.97
N SER A 45 3.77 -11.55 13.08
CA SER A 45 4.51 -10.28 13.07
C SER A 45 5.73 -10.39 13.95
N HIS A 46 6.83 -9.80 13.49
CA HIS A 46 8.06 -9.69 14.25
C HIS A 46 8.49 -8.23 14.31
N GLU A 47 8.95 -7.79 15.47
CA GLU A 47 9.38 -6.41 15.67
C GLU A 47 10.84 -6.41 16.09
N VAL A 48 11.73 -6.15 15.13
CA VAL A 48 13.19 -6.10 15.37
C VAL A 48 13.58 -4.74 15.98
N VAL A 49 12.86 -3.70 15.59
CA VAL A 49 13.00 -2.33 16.11
C VAL A 49 11.61 -1.84 16.49
N ALA A 50 11.49 -1.27 17.69
CA ALA A 50 10.24 -0.71 18.17
C ALA A 50 9.63 0.28 17.15
N GLY A 51 8.34 0.15 16.88
CA GLY A 51 7.60 0.90 15.89
C GLY A 51 7.73 0.39 14.45
N LYS A 52 8.48 -0.69 14.19
CA LYS A 52 8.72 -1.22 12.83
C LYS A 52 8.40 -2.71 12.72
N PRO A 53 7.11 -3.07 12.68
CA PRO A 53 6.67 -4.45 12.51
C PRO A 53 6.99 -4.99 11.12
N ILE A 54 7.46 -6.23 11.07
CA ILE A 54 7.58 -7.07 9.88
C ILE A 54 6.38 -8.01 9.89
N VAL A 55 5.57 -7.97 8.83
CA VAL A 55 4.41 -8.86 8.68
C VAL A 55 4.79 -10.02 7.77
N ILE A 56 4.52 -11.24 8.21
CA ILE A 56 4.72 -12.46 7.42
C ILE A 56 3.36 -13.12 7.25
N MET A 57 2.99 -13.38 5.99
CA MET A 57 1.80 -14.15 5.62
C MET A 57 2.27 -15.43 4.95
N THR A 58 1.76 -16.58 5.39
CA THR A 58 2.22 -17.89 4.96
C THR A 58 1.07 -18.71 4.40
N ILE A 59 1.21 -19.11 3.14
CA ILE A 59 0.36 -20.11 2.51
C ILE A 59 1.14 -21.42 2.53
N PRO A 60 0.70 -22.45 3.27
CA PRO A 60 1.39 -23.74 3.28
C PRO A 60 1.28 -24.38 1.90
N GLY A 61 2.42 -24.79 1.34
CA GLY A 61 2.45 -25.61 0.14
C GLY A 61 1.91 -27.01 0.41
N THR A 62 1.48 -27.69 -0.65
CA THR A 62 1.03 -29.09 -0.55
C THR A 62 2.14 -30.03 -0.08
N ASP A 63 3.40 -29.71 -0.39
CA ASP A 63 4.59 -30.45 0.05
C ASP A 63 5.51 -29.55 0.89
N PRO A 64 5.52 -29.70 2.24
CA PRO A 64 6.37 -28.93 3.13
C PRO A 64 7.87 -29.24 3.04
N SER A 65 8.29 -30.29 2.32
CA SER A 65 9.71 -30.64 2.16
C SER A 65 10.43 -29.78 1.11
N LEU A 66 9.66 -29.15 0.23
CA LEU A 66 10.19 -28.26 -0.79
C LEU A 66 10.58 -26.90 -0.21
N PRO A 67 11.58 -26.22 -0.80
CA PRO A 67 11.96 -24.88 -0.38
C PRO A 67 10.80 -23.88 -0.57
N SER A 68 10.66 -22.96 0.38
CA SER A 68 9.64 -21.90 0.32
C SER A 68 9.97 -20.84 -0.72
N VAL A 69 8.94 -20.28 -1.37
CA VAL A 69 9.07 -19.06 -2.18
C VAL A 69 8.73 -17.84 -1.33
N MET A 70 9.65 -16.89 -1.23
CA MET A 70 9.44 -15.65 -0.47
C MET A 70 9.07 -14.49 -1.40
N LEU A 71 7.85 -13.97 -1.25
CA LEU A 71 7.42 -12.73 -1.89
C LEU A 71 7.67 -11.57 -0.92
N TYR A 72 8.74 -10.82 -1.17
CA TYR A 72 9.14 -9.71 -0.32
C TYR A 72 8.64 -8.37 -0.86
N SER A 73 8.12 -7.53 0.02
CA SER A 73 7.74 -6.14 -0.28
C SER A 73 8.00 -5.26 0.94
N HIS A 74 8.07 -3.95 0.72
CA HIS A 74 8.14 -2.95 1.79
C HIS A 74 6.89 -2.07 1.76
N THR A 75 6.52 -1.50 2.91
CA THR A 75 5.25 -0.77 3.09
C THR A 75 5.43 0.74 3.08
N ASP A 76 6.63 1.24 3.33
CA ASP A 76 6.91 2.67 3.43
C ASP A 76 7.04 3.34 2.07
N VAL A 77 6.58 4.58 2.00
CA VAL A 77 6.65 5.40 0.80
C VAL A 77 7.35 6.72 1.08
N VAL A 78 7.99 7.27 0.05
CA VAL A 78 8.69 8.54 0.15
C VAL A 78 7.73 9.72 0.28
N PRO A 79 8.14 10.84 0.91
CA PRO A 79 7.32 12.03 1.02
C PRO A 79 6.97 12.61 -0.35
N THR A 80 5.77 13.17 -0.44
CA THR A 80 5.24 13.79 -1.65
C THR A 80 5.21 15.31 -1.51
N PHE A 81 5.79 16.00 -2.50
CA PHE A 81 5.69 17.44 -2.57
C PHE A 81 4.29 17.85 -3.03
N ARG A 82 3.54 18.51 -2.14
CA ARG A 82 2.25 19.09 -2.47
C ARG A 82 2.44 20.44 -3.17
N THR A 83 2.77 20.41 -4.46
CA THR A 83 2.66 21.62 -5.29
C THR A 83 1.19 21.83 -5.64
N THR A 84 0.73 23.07 -5.47
CA THR A 84 -0.64 23.56 -5.65
C THR A 84 -1.37 22.94 -6.86
N GLY A 85 -2.49 22.27 -6.61
CA GLY A 85 -3.51 21.94 -7.62
C GLY A 85 -3.73 20.46 -7.95
N ARG A 86 -2.92 19.51 -7.46
CA ARG A 86 -3.19 18.07 -7.63
C ARG A 86 -3.52 17.37 -6.32
N THR A 87 -4.51 16.48 -6.44
CA THR A 87 -5.12 15.67 -5.38
C THR A 87 -4.08 15.07 -4.44
N THR A 88 -4.38 15.09 -3.14
CA THR A 88 -3.62 14.41 -2.08
C THR A 88 -3.18 13.01 -2.56
N PRO A 89 -1.88 12.67 -2.54
CA PRO A 89 -1.38 11.43 -3.14
C PRO A 89 -1.97 10.16 -2.50
N THR A 90 -2.31 10.21 -1.21
CA THR A 90 -3.02 9.15 -0.48
C THR A 90 -4.54 9.11 -0.76
N ARG A 91 -5.08 10.09 -1.49
CA ARG A 91 -6.50 10.16 -1.88
C ARG A 91 -6.66 10.04 -3.40
N ARG A 92 -6.50 8.84 -3.94
CA ARG A 92 -6.82 8.60 -5.37
C ARG A 92 -8.33 8.44 -5.58
N THR A 93 -9.00 9.55 -5.89
CA THR A 93 -10.33 9.56 -6.52
C THR A 93 -10.21 9.37 -8.02
N ARG A 94 -11.23 8.74 -8.63
CA ARG A 94 -11.33 8.48 -10.07
C ARG A 94 -11.39 9.84 -10.81
N THR A 95 -10.32 10.26 -11.47
CA THR A 95 -10.35 11.50 -12.25
C THR A 95 -10.88 11.20 -13.65
N SER A 96 -12.20 11.34 -13.85
CA SER A 96 -12.77 11.46 -15.20
C SER A 96 -12.75 12.93 -15.61
N ARG A 97 -11.60 13.46 -16.01
CA ARG A 97 -11.54 14.75 -16.72
C ARG A 97 -10.29 14.79 -17.58
N VAL A 98 -10.53 14.75 -18.89
CA VAL A 98 -9.58 15.12 -19.94
C VAL A 98 -9.14 16.55 -19.65
N ALA A 99 -7.87 16.75 -19.33
CA ALA A 99 -7.29 18.09 -19.22
C ALA A 99 -6.63 18.43 -20.55
N SER A 100 -7.38 19.13 -21.40
CA SER A 100 -6.87 19.90 -22.51
C SER A 100 -5.91 20.98 -22.01
N MET A 101 -4.72 21.02 -22.61
CA MET A 101 -3.98 22.22 -23.03
C MET A 101 -3.95 23.42 -22.06
N LEU A 102 -2.77 23.68 -21.48
CA LEU A 102 -2.33 25.03 -21.13
C LEU A 102 -0.81 25.13 -21.35
N GLU A 103 -0.45 25.96 -22.31
CA GLU A 103 0.91 26.38 -22.65
C GLU A 103 1.57 27.08 -21.46
N ALA A 104 2.85 26.81 -21.24
CA ALA A 104 3.68 27.53 -20.28
C ALA A 104 4.38 28.71 -20.99
N PRO A 105 4.39 29.93 -20.43
CA PRO A 105 5.22 31.00 -20.95
C PRO A 105 6.68 30.78 -20.55
N ARG A 106 7.58 30.96 -21.52
CA ARG A 106 9.03 31.09 -21.28
C ARG A 106 9.28 32.30 -20.37
N GLN A 107 10.17 32.13 -19.38
CA GLN A 107 10.79 33.24 -18.65
C GLN A 107 12.21 33.40 -19.19
N GLU A 108 12.60 34.65 -19.43
CA GLU A 108 13.92 35.12 -19.90
C GLU A 108 15.06 34.79 -18.93
#